data_AF-A0A8H7QYU2-F1
#
_entry.id   AF-A0A8H7QYU2-F1
#
_cell.length_a   1.000
_cell.length_b   1.000
_cell.length_c   1.000
_cell.angle_alpha   90.00
_cell.angle_beta   90.00
_cell.angle_gamma   90.00
#
_symmetry.space_group_name_H-M   'P 1'
#
loop_
_entity.id
_entity.type
_entity.pdbx_description
1 polymer ?
#
loop_
_entity_poly.entity_id
_entity_poly.type
_entity_poly.pdbx_seq_one_letter_code
_entity_poly.pdbx_strand_id
1 'polypeptide(L)'
;MTRTLPYDVQDSIKSLLLQESFWREPKHSLVEDQVNLDGLRGAQEYLRSTNISILLSGAEKLLNGMGFKAKRKNKTNFVSAANKKLRLAWVHKHRQLTVFNWRKWVFSDKTRPQVQGSGDGVMFWGCISGDGPGYGTAIIDRTIDSNEYVEILKMSLMQALEYYDKQVNVFVFSKILDWPPQSPDLNPIEHIRDDLKRHLDAYPNRPATK
;
A
#
# COMPACT_ATOMS: atom_id res chain seq x y z
N MET A 1 21.46 5.50 13.87
CA MET A 1 22.18 4.35 13.25
C MET A 1 21.39 3.90 12.05
N THR A 2 21.91 4.14 10.84
CA THR A 2 21.33 3.62 9.60
C THR A 2 21.72 2.16 9.44
N ARG A 3 20.78 1.27 9.11
CA ARG A 3 21.07 -0.15 8.84
C ARG A 3 20.31 -0.63 7.61
N THR A 4 20.91 -1.55 6.87
CA THR A 4 20.26 -2.29 5.78
C THR A 4 19.60 -3.56 6.32
N LEU A 5 18.61 -4.07 5.60
CA LEU A 5 17.96 -5.34 5.92
C LEU A 5 18.91 -6.53 5.67
N PRO A 6 18.69 -7.69 6.32
CA PRO A 6 19.38 -8.94 5.96
C PRO A 6 19.25 -9.29 4.46
N TYR A 7 20.27 -9.93 3.88
CA TYR A 7 20.36 -10.15 2.42
C TYR A 7 19.22 -11.02 1.87
N ASP A 8 18.84 -12.08 2.57
CA ASP A 8 17.71 -12.96 2.27
C ASP A 8 16.37 -12.20 2.21
N VAL A 9 16.18 -11.25 3.13
CA VAL A 9 15.02 -10.36 3.14
C VAL A 9 15.07 -9.38 1.96
N GLN A 10 16.25 -8.85 1.64
CA GLN A 10 16.42 -7.97 0.48
C GLN A 10 16.09 -8.68 -0.84
N ASP A 11 16.55 -9.92 -1.03
CA ASP A 11 16.31 -10.69 -2.25
C ASP A 11 14.82 -11.05 -2.41
N SER A 12 14.16 -11.43 -1.32
CA SER A 12 12.71 -11.69 -1.33
C SER A 12 11.92 -10.44 -1.74
N ILE A 13 12.29 -9.28 -1.22
CA ILE A 13 11.67 -7.99 -1.59
C ILE A 13 11.96 -7.65 -3.06
N LYS A 14 13.20 -7.81 -3.52
CA LYS A 14 13.57 -7.56 -4.92
C LYS A 14 12.78 -8.45 -5.88
N SER A 15 12.64 -9.73 -5.58
CA SER A 15 11.84 -10.66 -6.38
C SER A 15 10.38 -10.23 -6.48
N LEU A 16 9.79 -9.73 -5.38
CA LEU A 16 8.42 -9.23 -5.37
C LEU A 16 8.26 -7.96 -6.22
N LEU A 17 9.20 -7.02 -6.10
CA LEU A 17 9.18 -5.74 -6.81
C LEU A 17 9.36 -5.86 -8.33
N LEU A 18 9.90 -6.98 -8.81
CA LEU A 18 10.02 -7.29 -10.24
C LEU A 18 8.70 -7.75 -10.87
N GLN A 19 7.72 -8.15 -10.08
CA GLN A 19 6.45 -8.66 -10.59
C GLN A 19 5.56 -7.50 -11.07
N GLU A 20 5.13 -7.50 -12.34
CA GLU A 20 4.17 -6.51 -12.86
C GLU A 20 2.87 -6.48 -12.04
N SER A 21 2.42 -7.63 -11.54
CA SER A 21 1.24 -7.75 -10.68
C SER A 21 1.36 -6.99 -9.35
N PHE A 22 2.58 -6.79 -8.85
CA PHE A 22 2.79 -6.00 -7.63
C PHE A 22 2.40 -4.53 -7.82
N TRP A 23 2.61 -4.00 -9.04
CA TRP A 23 2.39 -2.59 -9.37
C TRP A 23 1.03 -2.31 -10.02
N ARG A 24 0.40 -3.33 -10.60
CA ARG A 24 -0.80 -3.15 -11.44
C ARG A 24 -2.12 -3.08 -10.68
N GLU A 25 -2.19 -3.45 -9.41
CA GLU A 25 -3.46 -3.44 -8.68
C GLU A 25 -3.32 -2.97 -7.22
N PRO A 26 -4.06 -1.92 -6.82
CA PRO A 26 -4.37 -1.69 -5.42
C PRO A 26 -5.02 -2.94 -4.82
N LYS A 27 -4.43 -3.54 -3.78
CA LYS A 27 -5.01 -4.73 -3.10
C LYS A 27 -6.43 -4.48 -2.56
N HIS A 28 -6.84 -3.23 -2.45
CA HIS A 28 -8.24 -2.86 -2.27
C HIS A 28 -8.83 -2.44 -3.60
N SER A 29 -9.73 -3.29 -4.10
CA SER A 29 -10.71 -3.04 -5.14
C SER A 29 -11.15 -1.57 -5.17
N LEU A 30 -10.42 -0.74 -5.91
CA LEU A 30 -10.98 0.45 -6.51
C LEU A 30 -11.80 -0.11 -7.66
N VAL A 31 -13.02 -0.49 -7.30
CA VAL A 31 -14.07 -0.77 -8.26
C VAL A 31 -14.14 0.53 -9.08
N GLU A 32 -13.59 0.51 -10.31
CA GLU A 32 -14.03 1.38 -11.41
C GLU A 32 -15.53 1.50 -11.25
N ASP A 33 -16.13 2.69 -11.42
CA ASP A 33 -17.58 2.99 -11.28
C ASP A 33 -18.52 1.98 -11.97
N GLN A 34 -18.49 0.73 -11.52
CA GLN A 34 -19.42 -0.32 -11.74
C GLN A 34 -20.48 0.02 -10.73
N VAL A 35 -21.57 0.55 -11.25
CA VAL A 35 -22.93 0.43 -10.72
C VAL A 35 -22.90 0.29 -9.21
N ASN A 36 -23.19 1.35 -8.47
CA ASN A 36 -23.26 1.27 -7.02
C ASN A 36 -24.37 0.28 -6.59
N LEU A 37 -24.03 -0.99 -6.50
CA LEU A 37 -24.87 -2.10 -6.07
C LEU A 37 -24.84 -2.14 -4.53
N ASP A 38 -25.29 -1.05 -3.89
CA ASP A 38 -25.41 -0.99 -2.44
C ASP A 38 -26.49 -1.98 -1.98
N GLY A 39 -26.07 -3.23 -1.79
CA GLY A 39 -26.92 -4.35 -1.40
C GLY A 39 -27.85 -4.86 -2.50
N LEU A 40 -28.71 -5.80 -2.12
CA LEU A 40 -29.68 -6.46 -3.01
C LEU A 40 -30.62 -5.47 -3.73
N ARG A 41 -30.88 -4.31 -3.13
CA ARG A 41 -31.73 -3.26 -3.71
C ARG A 41 -31.06 -2.59 -4.91
N GLY A 42 -29.78 -2.25 -4.80
CA GLY A 42 -29.00 -1.71 -5.92
C GLY A 42 -28.91 -2.72 -7.08
N ALA A 43 -28.76 -4.01 -6.77
CA ALA A 43 -28.81 -5.08 -7.78
C ALA A 43 -30.16 -5.20 -8.48
N GLN A 44 -31.26 -5.07 -7.75
CA GLN A 44 -32.59 -5.06 -8.34
C GLN A 44 -32.81 -3.84 -9.25
N GLU A 45 -32.36 -2.65 -8.84
CA GLU A 45 -32.48 -1.42 -9.62
C GLU A 45 -31.65 -1.47 -10.90
N TYR A 46 -30.44 -2.03 -10.86
CA TYR A 46 -29.61 -2.25 -12.05
C TYR A 46 -30.25 -3.23 -13.03
N LEU A 47 -30.77 -4.37 -12.56
CA LEU A 47 -31.40 -5.34 -13.46
C LEU A 47 -32.66 -4.78 -14.12
N ARG A 48 -33.42 -3.94 -13.40
CA ARG A 48 -34.53 -3.18 -14.00
C ARG A 48 -34.07 -2.22 -15.09
N SER A 49 -32.92 -1.56 -14.94
CA SER A 49 -32.40 -0.64 -15.96
C SER A 49 -31.92 -1.37 -17.23
N THR A 50 -31.58 -2.65 -17.14
CA THR A 50 -31.30 -3.52 -18.30
C THR A 50 -32.56 -4.13 -18.92
N ASN A 51 -33.75 -3.61 -18.58
CA ASN A 51 -35.05 -4.14 -19.01
C ASN A 51 -35.37 -5.55 -18.49
N ILE A 52 -34.66 -6.02 -17.46
CA ILE A 52 -34.87 -7.32 -16.81
C ILE A 52 -35.67 -7.09 -15.52
N SER A 53 -36.99 -7.31 -15.58
CA SER A 53 -37.84 -7.22 -14.39
C SER A 53 -37.77 -8.51 -13.59
N ILE A 54 -37.02 -8.50 -12.48
CA ILE A 54 -36.99 -9.62 -11.52
C ILE A 54 -37.30 -9.18 -10.09
N LEU A 55 -37.97 -10.07 -9.36
CA LEU A 55 -38.17 -9.94 -7.92
C LEU A 55 -36.85 -10.22 -7.19
N LEU A 56 -36.71 -9.68 -5.97
CA LEU A 56 -35.52 -9.86 -5.12
C LEU A 56 -35.15 -11.34 -4.95
N SER A 57 -36.16 -12.18 -4.69
CA SER A 57 -36.01 -13.64 -4.56
C SER A 57 -35.60 -14.32 -5.87
N GLY A 58 -35.95 -13.75 -7.03
CA GLY A 58 -35.48 -14.19 -8.33
C GLY A 58 -34.00 -13.87 -8.56
N ALA A 59 -33.57 -12.67 -8.15
CA ALA A 59 -32.16 -12.27 -8.18
C ALA A 59 -31.30 -13.18 -7.30
N GLU A 60 -31.74 -13.47 -6.08
CA GLU A 60 -31.04 -14.38 -5.16
C GLU A 60 -30.91 -15.80 -5.72
N LYS A 61 -31.98 -16.36 -6.27
CA LYS A 61 -31.95 -17.70 -6.90
C LYS A 61 -30.98 -17.74 -8.08
N LEU A 62 -30.97 -16.70 -8.91
CA LEU A 62 -30.10 -16.61 -10.08
C LEU A 62 -28.63 -16.51 -9.68
N LEU A 63 -28.29 -15.66 -8.70
CA LEU A 63 -26.94 -15.54 -8.16
C LEU A 63 -26.45 -16.86 -7.55
N ASN A 64 -27.29 -17.51 -6.75
CA ASN A 64 -26.96 -18.83 -6.16
C ASN A 64 -26.79 -19.91 -7.25
N GLY A 65 -27.65 -19.91 -8.29
CA GLY A 65 -27.55 -20.83 -9.42
C GLY A 65 -26.29 -20.64 -10.26
N MET A 66 -25.78 -19.40 -10.35
CA MET A 66 -24.49 -19.08 -10.97
C MET A 66 -23.29 -19.36 -10.06
N GLY A 67 -23.51 -19.84 -8.83
CA GLY A 67 -22.45 -20.15 -7.87
C GLY A 67 -21.90 -18.94 -7.10
N PHE A 68 -22.50 -17.76 -7.23
CA PHE A 68 -22.12 -16.60 -6.41
C PHE A 68 -22.57 -16.81 -4.96
N LYS A 69 -21.63 -16.63 -4.02
CA LYS A 69 -21.90 -16.71 -2.58
C LYS A 69 -21.78 -15.34 -1.94
N ALA A 70 -22.72 -15.01 -1.06
CA ALA A 70 -22.62 -13.79 -0.26
C ALA A 70 -21.37 -13.83 0.63
N LYS A 71 -20.59 -12.75 0.63
CA LYS A 71 -19.42 -12.56 1.50
C LYS A 71 -19.57 -11.25 2.26
N ARG A 72 -19.28 -11.26 3.56
CA ARG A 72 -19.20 -10.02 4.34
C ARG A 72 -18.06 -9.17 3.78
N LYS A 73 -18.35 -7.91 3.44
CA LYS A 73 -17.33 -6.93 3.05
C LYS A 73 -16.32 -6.78 4.19
N ASN A 74 -15.04 -6.90 3.88
CA ASN A 74 -13.97 -6.66 4.86
C ASN A 74 -14.09 -5.22 5.37
N LYS A 75 -13.93 -5.02 6.68
CA LYS A 75 -13.86 -3.67 7.25
C LYS A 75 -12.60 -3.00 6.69
N THR A 76 -12.79 -1.90 5.96
CA THR A 76 -11.71 -1.02 5.48
C THR A 76 -11.74 0.29 6.26
N ASN A 77 -10.64 1.05 6.21
CA ASN A 77 -10.64 2.41 6.72
C ASN A 77 -11.73 3.23 6.03
N PHE A 78 -12.37 4.11 6.80
CA PHE A 78 -13.35 5.03 6.24
C PHE A 78 -12.65 6.00 5.29
N VAL A 79 -13.18 6.13 4.08
CA VAL A 79 -12.73 7.09 3.07
C VAL A 79 -13.94 7.91 2.64
N SER A 80 -13.86 9.23 2.78
CA SER A 80 -14.94 10.14 2.40
C SER A 80 -15.25 10.05 0.90
N ALA A 81 -16.47 10.43 0.49
CA ALA A 81 -16.84 10.46 -0.93
C ALA A 81 -15.92 11.38 -1.76
N ALA A 82 -15.49 12.51 -1.18
CA ALA A 82 -14.52 13.41 -1.80
C ALA A 82 -13.17 12.73 -2.01
N ASN A 83 -12.64 12.03 -0.99
CA ASN A 83 -11.37 11.32 -1.09
C ASN A 83 -11.45 10.15 -2.08
N LYS A 84 -12.58 9.45 -2.18
CA LYS A 84 -12.79 8.40 -3.20
C LYS A 84 -12.65 8.95 -4.62
N LYS A 85 -13.22 10.13 -4.91
CA LYS A 85 -13.08 10.78 -6.22
C LYS A 85 -11.62 11.13 -6.54
N LEU A 86 -10.91 11.70 -5.56
CA LEU A 86 -9.48 12.04 -5.72
C LEU A 86 -8.63 10.79 -5.96
N ARG A 87 -8.91 9.70 -5.23
CA ARG A 87 -8.23 8.42 -5.40
C ARG A 87 -8.47 7.81 -6.78
N LEU A 88 -9.72 7.82 -7.25
CA LEU A 88 -10.06 7.29 -8.57
C LEU A 88 -9.40 8.10 -9.69
N ALA A 89 -9.44 9.44 -9.60
CA ALA A 89 -8.75 10.32 -10.55
C ALA A 89 -7.23 10.05 -10.58
N TRP A 90 -6.62 9.86 -9.40
CA TRP A 90 -5.21 9.53 -9.30
C TRP A 90 -4.88 8.19 -9.97
N VAL A 91 -5.69 7.15 -9.75
CA VAL A 91 -5.49 5.85 -10.41
C VAL A 91 -5.63 5.96 -11.92
N HIS A 92 -6.65 6.66 -12.42
CA HIS A 92 -6.81 6.85 -13.87
C HIS A 92 -5.63 7.61 -14.49
N LYS A 93 -5.14 8.66 -13.81
CA LYS A 93 -3.97 9.44 -14.25
C LYS A 93 -2.71 8.58 -14.38
N HIS A 94 -2.54 7.60 -13.50
CA HIS A 94 -1.34 6.76 -13.45
C HIS A 94 -1.53 5.35 -14.02
N ARG A 95 -2.72 5.01 -14.55
CA ARG A 95 -3.09 3.66 -15.04
C ARG A 95 -2.13 3.11 -16.11
N GLN A 96 -1.54 3.99 -16.92
CA GLN A 96 -0.66 3.60 -18.02
C GLN A 96 0.82 3.52 -17.61
N LEU A 97 1.17 3.81 -16.35
CA LEU A 97 2.55 3.69 -15.89
C LEU A 97 2.97 2.21 -15.82
N THR A 98 4.08 1.90 -16.48
CA THR A 98 4.69 0.55 -16.45
C THR A 98 5.57 0.38 -15.22
N VAL A 99 6.02 -0.84 -14.93
CA VAL A 99 7.03 -1.09 -13.89
C VAL A 99 8.26 -0.23 -14.11
N PHE A 100 8.72 -0.05 -15.35
CA PHE A 100 9.86 0.83 -15.65
C PHE A 100 9.62 2.28 -15.23
N ASN A 101 8.39 2.79 -15.36
CA ASN A 101 8.04 4.12 -14.85
C ASN A 101 8.02 4.15 -13.33
N TRP A 102 7.43 3.15 -12.69
CA TRP A 102 7.32 3.05 -11.23
C TRP A 102 8.67 2.88 -10.53
N ARG A 103 9.62 2.16 -11.15
CA ARG A 103 10.99 1.98 -10.66
C ARG A 103 11.75 3.30 -10.50
N LYS A 104 11.31 4.40 -11.12
CA LYS A 104 11.94 5.72 -10.97
C LYS A 104 11.57 6.42 -9.66
N TRP A 105 10.54 5.95 -8.98
CA TRP A 105 10.06 6.54 -7.74
C TRP A 105 10.65 5.83 -6.53
N VAL A 106 10.87 6.61 -5.47
CA VAL A 106 11.17 6.09 -4.14
C VAL A 106 9.97 6.34 -3.24
N PHE A 107 9.43 5.27 -2.66
CA PHE A 107 8.33 5.34 -1.70
C PHE A 107 8.90 5.23 -0.30
N SER A 108 8.50 6.12 0.60
CA SER A 108 8.92 6.08 2.01
C SER A 108 7.71 6.21 2.91
N ASP A 109 7.81 5.63 4.11
CA ASP A 109 6.82 5.84 5.15
C ASP A 109 7.37 5.40 6.53
N LYS A 110 6.75 5.89 7.62
CA LYS A 110 7.04 5.52 9.01
C LYS A 110 6.11 4.40 9.48
N THR A 111 6.66 3.40 10.15
CA THR A 111 5.88 2.33 10.77
C THR A 111 6.35 2.09 12.19
N ARG A 112 5.47 1.51 13.01
CA ARG A 112 5.81 1.02 14.34
C ARG A 112 5.43 -0.45 14.40
N PRO A 113 6.30 -1.35 13.90
CA PRO A 113 6.06 -2.77 14.05
C PRO A 113 5.96 -3.09 15.54
N GLN A 114 4.82 -3.64 15.94
CA GLN A 114 4.61 -4.09 17.31
C GLN A 114 4.79 -5.60 17.33
N VAL A 115 5.62 -6.09 18.25
CA VAL A 115 5.60 -7.51 18.61
C VAL A 115 4.48 -7.67 19.64
N GLN A 116 3.37 -8.28 19.20
CA GLN A 116 2.31 -8.82 20.06
C GLN A 116 1.70 -7.85 21.11
N GLY A 117 1.44 -6.59 20.75
CA GLY A 117 0.62 -5.70 21.59
C GLY A 117 1.25 -5.29 22.94
N SER A 118 2.55 -5.56 23.13
CA SER A 118 3.34 -5.19 24.32
C SER A 118 3.43 -3.69 24.56
N GLY A 119 3.06 -2.85 23.59
CA GLY A 119 3.21 -1.40 23.67
C GLY A 119 4.63 -0.90 23.41
N ASP A 120 5.62 -1.81 23.25
CA ASP A 120 7.05 -1.53 23.13
C ASP A 120 7.62 -1.78 21.72
N GLY A 121 6.92 -1.27 20.71
CA GLY A 121 7.47 -1.18 19.35
C GLY A 121 8.44 -0.01 19.21
N VAL A 122 9.58 -0.23 18.57
CA VAL A 122 10.46 0.82 18.05
C VAL A 122 9.83 1.38 16.77
N MET A 123 9.76 2.70 16.65
CA MET A 123 9.31 3.31 15.39
C MET A 123 10.44 3.23 14.37
N PHE A 124 10.10 3.02 13.12
CA PHE A 124 11.04 2.81 12.04
C PHE A 124 10.62 3.62 10.82
N TRP A 125 11.56 4.36 10.25
CA TRP A 125 11.43 4.95 8.93
C TRP A 125 12.19 4.09 7.93
N GLY A 126 11.60 3.88 6.76
CA GLY A 126 12.28 3.24 5.65
C GLY A 126 11.73 3.70 4.32
N CYS A 127 12.46 3.35 3.26
CA CYS A 127 12.04 3.58 1.89
C CYS A 127 12.29 2.35 1.01
N ILE A 128 11.60 2.29 -0.12
CA ILE A 128 11.77 1.29 -1.17
C ILE A 128 11.81 2.00 -2.53
N SER A 129 12.54 1.43 -3.48
CA SER A 129 12.43 1.74 -4.90
C SER A 129 12.03 0.48 -5.65
N GLY A 130 11.74 0.59 -6.94
CA GLY A 130 11.54 -0.63 -7.73
C GLY A 130 12.80 -1.49 -7.93
N ASP A 131 13.98 -1.02 -7.49
CA ASP A 131 15.22 -1.79 -7.48
C ASP A 131 15.47 -2.54 -6.17
N GLY A 132 14.69 -2.25 -5.12
CA GLY A 132 14.81 -2.94 -3.83
C GLY A 132 14.51 -2.05 -2.62
N PRO A 133 14.68 -2.60 -1.41
CA PRO A 133 14.58 -1.84 -0.17
C PRO A 133 15.73 -0.82 -0.06
N GLY A 134 15.42 0.40 0.33
CA GLY A 134 16.41 1.41 0.68
C GLY A 134 16.87 1.28 2.14
N TYR A 135 17.52 2.33 2.64
CA TYR A 135 18.00 2.37 4.01
C TYR A 135 16.87 2.59 5.02
N GLY A 136 17.05 2.00 6.20
CA GLY A 136 16.15 2.12 7.33
C GLY A 136 16.78 2.87 8.49
N THR A 137 15.96 3.66 9.19
CA THR A 137 16.36 4.37 10.40
C THR A 137 15.38 4.08 11.54
N ALA A 138 15.92 3.53 12.64
CA ALA A 138 15.19 3.36 13.89
C ALA A 138 15.02 4.72 14.59
N ILE A 139 13.82 4.94 15.12
CA ILE A 139 13.38 6.16 15.76
C ILE A 139 13.10 5.81 17.21
N ILE A 140 13.95 6.33 18.09
CA ILE A 140 14.00 5.94 19.50
C ILE A 140 12.93 6.70 20.30
N ASP A 141 12.80 8.01 20.07
CA ASP A 141 12.01 8.89 20.94
C ASP A 141 10.50 8.90 20.66
N ARG A 142 9.98 7.93 19.87
CA ARG A 142 8.56 7.70 19.51
C ARG A 142 7.83 8.87 18.83
N THR A 143 8.31 10.09 18.99
CA THR A 143 7.93 11.31 18.29
C THR A 143 9.08 11.76 17.41
N ILE A 144 8.74 12.33 16.26
CA ILE A 144 9.71 12.94 15.34
C ILE A 144 9.22 14.33 15.01
N ASP A 145 10.07 15.33 15.21
CA ASP A 145 9.79 16.68 14.72
C ASP A 145 10.15 16.87 13.23
N SER A 146 9.87 18.04 12.67
CA SER A 146 10.16 18.32 11.26
C SER A 146 11.66 18.31 10.95
N ASN A 147 12.52 18.74 11.88
CA ASN A 147 13.96 18.83 11.67
C ASN A 147 14.59 17.43 11.67
N GLU A 148 14.24 16.62 12.66
CA GLU A 148 14.61 15.21 12.73
C GLU A 148 14.13 14.44 11.50
N TYR A 149 12.92 14.75 10.99
CA TYR A 149 12.45 14.14 9.76
C TYR A 149 13.29 14.54 8.54
N VAL A 150 13.65 15.82 8.43
CA VAL A 150 14.53 16.32 7.36
C VAL A 150 15.90 15.66 7.44
N GLU A 151 16.45 15.43 8.63
CA GLU A 151 17.72 14.73 8.80
C GLU A 151 17.62 13.24 8.42
N ILE A 152 16.52 12.56 8.79
CA ILE A 152 16.27 11.18 8.32
C ILE A 152 16.21 11.12 6.80
N LEU A 153 15.55 12.08 6.15
CA LEU A 153 15.50 12.18 4.69
C LEU A 153 16.91 12.42 4.12
N LYS A 154 17.64 13.43 4.59
CA LYS A 154 19.00 13.70 4.11
C LYS A 154 19.90 12.49 4.26
N MET A 155 19.89 11.82 5.39
CA MET A 155 20.79 10.68 5.62
C MET A 155 20.33 9.44 4.86
N SER A 156 19.09 9.02 5.03
CA SER A 156 18.63 7.70 4.60
C SER A 156 18.10 7.70 3.17
N LEU A 157 17.41 8.76 2.74
CA LEU A 157 16.92 8.87 1.36
C LEU A 157 18.08 9.16 0.40
N MET A 158 19.00 10.08 0.73
CA MET A 158 20.12 10.36 -0.18
C MET A 158 21.02 9.14 -0.37
N GLN A 159 21.31 8.40 0.71
CA GLN A 159 22.07 7.14 0.62
C GLN A 159 21.33 6.10 -0.25
N ALA A 160 20.00 6.01 -0.15
CA ALA A 160 19.22 5.09 -0.98
C ALA A 160 19.23 5.51 -2.47
N LEU A 161 19.15 6.81 -2.76
CA LEU A 161 19.24 7.32 -4.12
C LEU A 161 20.62 7.07 -4.74
N GLU A 162 21.68 7.30 -3.97
CA GLU A 162 23.06 7.01 -4.39
C GLU A 162 23.27 5.50 -4.62
N TYR A 163 22.81 4.66 -3.69
CA TYR A 163 22.96 3.20 -3.79
C TYR A 163 22.32 2.62 -5.06
N TYR A 164 21.19 3.17 -5.50
CA TYR A 164 20.48 2.71 -6.69
C TYR A 164 20.88 3.44 -7.97
N ASP A 165 21.97 4.23 -7.94
CA ASP A 165 22.40 5.10 -9.05
C ASP A 165 21.22 5.89 -9.66
N LYS A 166 20.28 6.29 -8.79
CA LYS A 166 19.21 7.18 -9.21
C LYS A 166 19.88 8.50 -9.44
N GLN A 167 19.87 9.01 -10.68
CA GLN A 167 20.41 10.33 -10.99
C GLN A 167 19.94 11.32 -9.93
N VAL A 168 20.83 11.67 -8.99
CA VAL A 168 20.63 12.66 -7.94
C VAL A 168 20.77 14.03 -8.59
N ASN A 169 20.06 14.21 -9.70
CA ASN A 169 19.93 15.50 -10.31
C ASN A 169 19.11 16.32 -9.31
N VAL A 170 19.44 17.59 -9.14
CA VAL A 170 18.74 18.55 -8.25
C VAL A 170 17.20 18.53 -8.47
N PHE A 171 16.76 17.98 -9.61
CA PHE A 171 15.40 17.61 -9.97
C PHE A 171 14.69 16.51 -9.16
N VAL A 172 15.37 15.64 -8.40
CA VAL A 172 14.68 14.59 -7.60
C VAL A 172 13.84 15.22 -6.48
N PHE A 173 14.30 16.33 -5.91
CA PHE A 173 13.53 17.10 -4.93
C PHE A 173 12.42 17.97 -5.56
N SER A 174 12.45 18.19 -6.88
CA SER A 174 11.42 18.99 -7.56
C SER A 174 10.23 18.16 -8.08
N LYS A 175 10.32 16.82 -8.04
CA LYS A 175 9.24 15.92 -8.46
C LYS A 175 8.74 15.09 -7.28
N ILE A 176 7.79 15.67 -6.54
CA ILE A 176 6.97 14.95 -5.58
C ILE A 176 5.78 14.35 -6.33
N LEU A 177 5.53 13.06 -6.14
CA LEU A 177 4.34 12.41 -6.69
C LEU A 177 3.11 13.01 -6.00
N ASP A 178 2.14 13.52 -6.77
CA ASP A 178 0.85 13.88 -6.19
C ASP A 178 0.28 12.64 -5.52
N TRP A 179 -0.20 12.74 -4.28
CA TRP A 179 -0.66 11.58 -3.51
C TRP A 179 -2.08 11.80 -3.00
N PRO A 180 -3.02 10.88 -3.26
CA PRO A 180 -4.40 11.06 -2.82
C PRO A 180 -4.51 10.84 -1.30
N PRO A 181 -5.31 11.66 -0.59
CA PRO A 181 -5.43 11.59 0.86
C PRO A 181 -5.99 10.23 1.34
N GLN A 182 -5.58 9.79 2.53
CA GLN A 182 -6.01 8.54 3.16
C GLN A 182 -5.86 7.31 2.24
N SER A 183 -4.71 7.22 1.56
CA SER A 183 -4.44 6.13 0.61
C SER A 183 -3.18 5.32 0.94
N PRO A 184 -3.10 4.74 2.15
CA PRO A 184 -1.97 3.86 2.49
C PRO A 184 -1.94 2.62 1.59
N ASP A 185 -3.09 2.12 1.16
CA ASP A 185 -3.22 0.95 0.29
C ASP A 185 -2.68 1.16 -1.14
N LEU A 186 -2.47 2.40 -1.55
CA LEU A 186 -1.79 2.72 -2.81
C LEU A 186 -0.27 2.79 -2.65
N ASN A 187 0.25 2.83 -1.41
CA ASN A 187 1.67 2.95 -1.13
C ASN A 187 2.31 1.55 -1.11
N PRO A 188 3.17 1.19 -2.07
CA PRO A 188 3.72 -0.16 -2.16
C PRO A 188 4.55 -0.58 -0.95
N ILE A 189 5.07 0.37 -0.17
CA ILE A 189 5.79 0.08 1.08
C ILE A 189 4.89 -0.61 2.12
N GLU A 190 3.57 -0.39 2.09
CA GLU A 190 2.63 -1.09 2.98
C GLU A 190 2.57 -2.58 2.68
N HIS A 191 2.68 -2.97 1.41
CA HIS A 191 2.72 -4.37 1.05
C HIS A 191 3.99 -5.06 1.57
N ILE A 192 5.14 -4.39 1.45
CA ILE A 192 6.40 -4.90 1.99
C ILE A 192 6.34 -4.99 3.52
N ARG A 193 5.69 -4.03 4.18
CA ARG A 193 5.51 -4.08 5.65
C ARG A 193 4.68 -5.26 6.10
N ASP A 194 3.60 -5.58 5.40
CA ASP A 194 2.81 -6.76 5.73
C ASP A 194 3.65 -8.04 5.61
N ASP A 195 4.50 -8.13 4.59
CA ASP A 195 5.41 -9.26 4.42
C ASP A 195 6.51 -9.30 5.50
N LEU A 196 7.08 -8.14 5.85
CA LEU A 196 8.05 -8.02 6.94
C LEU A 196 7.46 -8.41 8.29
N LYS A 197 6.23 -8.00 8.59
CA LYS A 197 5.53 -8.40 9.82
C LYS A 197 5.36 -9.91 9.90
N ARG A 198 4.93 -10.56 8.81
CA ARG A 198 4.81 -12.03 8.76
C ARG A 198 6.14 -12.73 9.00
N HIS A 199 7.24 -12.19 8.46
CA HIS A 199 8.58 -12.72 8.74
C HIS A 199 9.00 -12.50 10.19
N LEU A 200 8.74 -11.31 10.75
CA LEU A 200 9.01 -11.00 12.17
C LEU A 200 8.24 -11.93 13.11
N ASP A 201 6.98 -12.21 12.81
CA ASP A 201 6.14 -13.12 13.59
C ASP A 201 6.61 -14.59 13.55
N ALA A 202 7.40 -14.96 12.54
CA ALA A 202 7.92 -16.32 12.35
C ALA A 202 9.25 -16.57 13.09
N TYR A 203 9.90 -15.55 13.68
CA TYR A 203 11.18 -15.76 14.38
C TYR A 203 11.00 -16.63 15.64
N PRO A 204 11.87 -17.64 15.84
CA PRO A 204 11.74 -18.60 16.95
C PRO A 204 12.02 -17.95 18.32
N ASN A 205 12.96 -17.01 18.37
CA ASN A 205 13.36 -16.31 19.59
C ASN A 205 12.79 -14.90 19.59
N ARG A 206 11.98 -14.60 20.60
CA ARG A 206 11.38 -13.27 20.78
C ARG A 206 12.40 -12.33 21.42
N PRO A 207 12.49 -11.06 20.98
CA PRO A 207 13.18 -10.05 21.76
C PRO A 207 12.53 -9.99 23.15
N ALA A 208 13.31 -10.17 24.21
CA ALA A 208 12.81 -10.01 25.56
C ALA A 208 12.31 -8.57 25.73
N THR A 209 11.05 -8.41 26.14
CA THR A 209 10.55 -7.13 26.65
C THR A 209 11.42 -6.74 27.84
N LYS A 210 11.98 -5.53 27.80
CA LYS A 210 12.66 -4.93 28.96
C LYS A 210 11.65 -4.40 29.95
#